data_AF-A0A4C2EQG8-F1
#
_entry.id   AF-A0A4C2EQG8-F1
#
_cell.length_a   1.000
_cell.length_b   1.000
_cell.length_c   1.000
_cell.angle_alpha   90.00
_cell.angle_beta   90.00
_cell.angle_gamma   90.00
#
_symmetry.space_group_name_H-M   'P 1'
#
loop_
_entity.id
_entity.type
_entity.pdbx_description
1 polymer ?
#
loop_
_entity_poly.entity_id
_entity_poly.type
_entity_poly.pdbx_seq_one_letter_code
_entity_poly.pdbx_strand_id
1 'polypeptide(L)' 'MTEGNSIDRDRLRAGVVECPLCERQIPEPVTHAIVYGAADAVTADNAEAVACPVCDGVSFVVD' A
#
# COMPACT_ATOMS: atom_id res chain seq x y z
N MET A 1 12.36 -15.86 4.98
CA MET A 1 10.95 -16.13 4.61
C MET A 1 10.42 -14.79 4.19
N THR A 2 10.27 -14.54 2.89
CA THR A 2 9.71 -13.26 2.43
C THR A 2 8.23 -13.33 2.77
N GLU A 3 7.85 -12.87 3.96
CA GLU A 3 6.47 -12.49 4.21
C GLU A 3 6.09 -11.56 3.05
N GLY A 4 5.03 -11.94 2.33
CA GLY A 4 4.82 -11.56 0.94
C GLY A 4 4.89 -10.06 0.70
N ASN A 5 5.18 -9.67 -0.54
CA ASN A 5 5.14 -8.29 -1.02
C ASN A 5 3.68 -7.76 -1.06
N SER A 6 3.04 -7.78 0.10
CA SER A 6 1.61 -7.60 0.30
C SER A 6 1.34 -6.78 1.56
N ILE A 7 0.35 -5.92 1.49
CA ILE A 7 -0.13 -5.06 2.57
C ILE A 7 -1.59 -5.44 2.85
N ASP A 8 -1.90 -5.66 4.12
CA ASP A 8 -3.26 -5.91 4.57
C ASP A 8 -4.13 -4.64 4.43
N ARG A 9 -5.31 -4.77 3.84
CA ARG A 9 -6.23 -3.65 3.59
C ARG A 9 -6.67 -2.95 4.88
N ASP A 10 -6.82 -3.67 5.99
CA ASP A 10 -7.19 -3.06 7.26
C ASP A 10 -6.05 -2.20 7.82
N ARG A 11 -4.78 -2.56 7.56
CA ARG A 11 -3.65 -1.67 7.87
C ARG A 11 -3.65 -0.41 7.01
N LEU A 12 -3.99 -0.54 5.72
CA LEU A 12 -4.12 0.61 4.82
C LEU A 12 -5.25 1.54 5.28
N ARG A 13 -6.41 1.00 5.67
CA ARG A 13 -7.53 1.77 6.26
C ARG A 13 -7.16 2.45 7.57
N ALA A 14 -6.36 1.79 8.40
CA ALA A 14 -5.84 2.38 9.64
C ALA A 14 -4.82 3.51 9.39
N GLY A 15 -4.32 3.67 8.16
CA GLY A 15 -3.33 4.68 7.80
C GLY A 15 -1.91 4.38 8.31
N VAL A 16 -1.68 3.17 8.83
CA VAL A 16 -0.39 2.74 9.39
C VAL A 16 0.10 1.54 8.59
N VAL A 17 0.96 1.82 7.62
CA VAL A 17 1.51 0.79 6.71
C VAL A 17 3.03 0.80 6.81
N GLU A 18 3.58 -0.35 7.17
CA GLU A 18 5.00 -0.62 7.03
C GLU A 18 5.26 -1.25 5.66
N CYS A 19 6.28 -0.77 4.95
CA CYS A 19 6.69 -1.33 3.67
C CYS A 19 7.32 -2.72 3.89
N PRO A 20 6.78 -3.80 3.31
CA PRO A 20 7.33 -5.15 3.48
C PRO A 20 8.70 -5.33 2.82
N LEU A 21 9.15 -4.38 1.99
CA LEU A 21 10.42 -4.47 1.26
C LEU A 21 11.58 -3.78 1.96
N CYS A 22 11.33 -2.68 2.68
CA CYS A 22 12.38 -1.92 3.35
C CYS A 22 12.10 -1.68 4.85
N GLU A 23 11.02 -2.26 5.37
CA GLU A 23 10.64 -2.27 6.79
C GLU A 23 10.44 -0.87 7.37
N ARG A 24 10.21 0.13 6.50
CA ARG A 24 9.96 1.52 6.89
C ARG A 24 8.48 1.86 6.83
N GLN A 25 8.06 2.74 7.72
CA GLN A 25 6.71 3.31 7.70
C GLN A 25 6.48 4.16 6.45
N ILE A 26 5.33 3.96 5.81
CA ILE A 26 4.83 4.75 4.70
C ILE A 26 3.91 5.83 5.27
N PRO A 27 4.32 7.12 5.28
CA PRO A 27 3.44 8.19 5.71
C PRO A 27 2.29 8.35 4.71
N GLU A 28 1.07 8.61 5.22
CA GLU A 28 -0.12 8.86 4.40
C GLU A 28 -0.29 7.82 3.26
N PRO A 29 -0.39 6.52 3.58
CA PRO A 29 -0.21 5.45 2.60
C PRO A 29 -1.24 5.47 1.46
N VAL A 30 -2.43 6.06 1.69
CA VAL A 30 -3.47 6.25 0.65
C VAL A 30 -3.02 7.24 -0.43
N THR A 31 -2.17 8.22 -0.11
CA THR A 31 -1.58 9.14 -1.11
C THR A 31 -0.63 8.42 -2.06
N HIS A 32 -0.10 7.27 -1.63
CA HIS A 32 0.77 6.41 -2.41
C HIS A 32 0.08 5.14 -2.93
N ALA A 33 -1.23 5.05 -2.78
CA ALA A 33 -2.01 3.94 -3.27
C ALA A 33 -2.19 4.02 -4.80
N ILE A 34 -2.24 2.84 -5.41
CA ILE A 34 -2.38 2.66 -6.86
C ILE A 34 -3.69 1.92 -7.10
N VAL A 35 -4.43 2.43 -8.10
CA VAL A 35 -5.59 1.72 -8.65
C VAL A 35 -5.32 1.30 -10.09
N TYR A 36 -5.53 0.02 -10.42
CA TYR A 36 -5.40 -0.52 -11.78
C TYR A 36 -6.75 -0.45 -12.50
N GLY A 37 -7.18 0.75 -12.85
CA GLY A 37 -8.44 0.96 -13.58
C GLY A 37 -8.88 2.41 -13.56
N ALA A 38 -10.04 2.67 -14.15
CA ALA A 38 -10.69 3.97 -14.01
C ALA A 38 -11.34 4.07 -12.63
N ALA A 39 -10.88 5.03 -11.83
CA ALA A 39 -11.50 5.42 -10.57
C ALA A 39 -11.50 6.94 -10.45
N ASP A 40 -12.61 7.52 -10.00
CA ASP A 40 -12.71 8.96 -9.78
C ASP A 40 -11.84 9.44 -8.60
N ALA A 41 -11.57 8.56 -7.64
CA ALA A 41 -10.70 8.81 -6.50
C ALA A 41 -10.04 7.52 -6.02
N VAL A 42 -8.82 7.64 -5.48
CA VAL A 42 -8.11 6.54 -4.82
C VAL A 42 -8.38 6.58 -3.32
N THR A 43 -8.72 5.43 -2.76
CA THR A 43 -9.09 5.22 -1.36
C THR A 43 -8.49 3.91 -0.85
N ALA A 44 -8.49 3.69 0.47
CA ALA A 44 -8.04 2.41 1.02
C ALA A 44 -8.87 1.21 0.54
N ASP A 45 -10.14 1.42 0.18
CA ASP A 45 -11.06 0.35 -0.22
C ASP A 45 -10.87 -0.13 -1.65
N ASN A 46 -10.44 0.76 -2.56
CA ASN A 46 -10.22 0.42 -3.97
C ASN A 46 -8.74 0.27 -4.35
N ALA A 47 -7.81 0.62 -3.46
CA ALA A 47 -6.39 0.42 -3.70
C ALA A 47 -6.05 -1.05 -3.95
N GLU A 48 -5.31 -1.31 -5.03
CA GLU A 48 -4.77 -2.64 -5.36
C GLU A 48 -3.27 -2.76 -5.05
N ALA A 49 -2.56 -1.65 -4.93
CA ALA A 49 -1.16 -1.62 -4.51
C ALA A 49 -0.81 -0.32 -3.80
N VAL A 50 0.34 -0.30 -3.12
CA VAL A 50 0.94 0.90 -2.52
C VAL A 50 2.40 0.98 -2.94
N ALA A 51 2.82 2.15 -3.42
CA ALA A 51 4.22 2.45 -3.73
C ALA A 51 4.92 3.04 -2.51
N CYS A 52 6.07 2.50 -2.12
CA CYS A 52 6.86 3.06 -1.03
C CYS A 52 7.64 4.29 -1.53
N PRO A 53 7.47 5.49 -0.93
CA PRO A 53 8.21 6.69 -1.32
C PRO A 53 9.69 6.67 -0.93
N VAL A 54 10.16 5.61 -0.24
CA VAL A 54 11.53 5.50 0.25
C VAL A 54 12.39 4.57 -0.60
N CYS A 55 11.86 3.40 -0.96
CA CYS A 55 12.59 2.40 -1.73
C CYS A 55 12.03 2.19 -3.14
N ASP A 56 11.00 2.95 -3.53
CA ASP A 56 10.27 2.85 -4.79
C ASP A 56 9.64 1.46 -5.05
N GLY A 57 9.63 0.60 -4.03
CA GLY A 57 9.05 -0.73 -4.09
C GLY A 57 7.52 -0.66 -4.09
N VAL A 58 6.89 -1.54 -4.87
CA VAL A 58 5.43 -1.63 -4.96
C VAL A 58 4.97 -2.91 -4.28
N SER A 59 4.01 -2.80 -3.36
CA SER A 59 3.42 -3.91 -2.63
C SER A 59 1.92 -4.01 -2.88
N PHE A 60 1.40 -5.21 -3.05
CA PHE A 60 -0.02 -5.43 -3.41
C PHE A 60 -0.93 -5.37 -2.18
N VAL A 61 -2.10 -4.78 -2.31
CA VAL A 61 -3.09 -4.77 -1.22
C VAL A 61 -3.88 -6.08 -1.26
N VAL A 62 -3.99 -6.74 -0.11
CA VAL A 62 -4.72 -8.00 0.08
C VAL A 62 -5.71 -7.85 1.23
N ASP A 63 -6.74 -8.71 1.24
CA ASP A 63 -7.75 -8.82 2.32
C ASP A 63 -7.45 -10.03 3.21
#